data_AF-A0A7C3NRP6-F1
#
_entry.id   AF-A0A7C3NRP6-F1
#
_cell.length_a   1.000
_cell.length_b   1.000
_cell.length_c   1.000
_cell.angle_alpha   90.00
_cell.angle_beta   90.00
_cell.angle_gamma   90.00
#
_symmetry.space_group_name_H-M   'P 1'
#
loop_
_entity.id
_entity.type
_entity.pdbx_description
1 polymer ?
#
loop_
_entity_poly.entity_id
_entity_poly.type
_entity_poly.pdbx_seq_one_letter_code
_entity_poly.pdbx_strand_id
1 'polypeptide(L)'
;MEALRAEEFLQRLATTRESYWAKMNVQRKSYGAEKPLSPAVILRRLQFGVVMERKAAEVTAPWVAKIPDLDLQKPMSEYVVNELKHASILRQRITELGGDPDALWQNPLRELRELWEFHASLGSLCELIASVQFGHEEFFPRTSKSFIERVMPIDPTTASIYRDTLLAEEEGHEWIAPEILSRYAKDPATQQKCLEALTQGCELFGRAIESFNRSMPD
;
A
#
# COMPACT_ATOMS: atom_id res chain seq x y z
N MET A 1 29.48 -8.34 6.84
CA MET A 1 28.71 -9.18 5.90
C MET A 1 28.94 -8.65 4.50
N GLU A 2 29.14 -9.54 3.53
CA GLU A 2 29.20 -9.16 2.11
C GLU A 2 27.81 -8.84 1.56
N ALA A 3 27.76 -8.05 0.49
CA ALA A 3 26.50 -7.69 -0.16
C ALA A 3 25.98 -8.89 -0.93
N LEU A 4 24.68 -9.15 -0.84
CA LEU A 4 24.02 -10.16 -1.67
C LEU A 4 23.95 -9.68 -3.12
N ARG A 5 23.96 -10.61 -4.07
CA ARG A 5 23.62 -10.28 -5.46
C ARG A 5 22.17 -9.82 -5.52
N ALA A 6 21.82 -9.01 -6.53
CA ALA A 6 20.49 -8.42 -6.65
C ALA A 6 19.35 -9.46 -6.55
N GLU A 7 19.46 -10.56 -7.29
CA GLU A 7 18.49 -11.66 -7.25
C GLU A 7 18.33 -12.29 -5.85
N GLU A 8 19.45 -12.53 -5.16
CA GLU A 8 19.46 -13.10 -3.80
C GLU A 8 18.86 -12.13 -2.79
N PHE A 9 19.14 -10.84 -2.95
CA PHE A 9 18.60 -9.78 -2.11
C PHE A 9 17.07 -9.64 -2.30
N LEU A 10 16.60 -9.59 -3.54
CA LEU A 10 15.16 -9.54 -3.85
C LEU A 10 14.44 -10.80 -3.33
N GLN A 11 15.02 -11.98 -3.53
CA GLN A 11 14.46 -13.21 -3.00
C GLN A 11 14.38 -13.19 -1.47
N ARG A 12 15.38 -12.59 -0.80
CA ARG A 12 15.37 -12.42 0.66
C ARG A 12 14.25 -11.48 1.10
N LEU A 13 14.07 -10.33 0.45
CA LEU A 13 12.96 -9.41 0.73
C LEU A 13 11.60 -10.11 0.54
N ALA A 14 11.41 -10.79 -0.59
CA ALA A 14 10.18 -11.51 -0.89
C ALA A 14 9.88 -12.58 0.17
N THR A 15 10.89 -13.39 0.53
CA THR A 15 10.76 -14.42 1.57
C THR A 15 10.38 -13.81 2.92
N THR A 16 10.98 -12.68 3.28
CA THR A 16 10.65 -11.95 4.52
C THR A 16 9.21 -11.46 4.51
N ARG A 17 8.77 -10.82 3.41
CA ARG A 17 7.38 -10.37 3.24
C ARG A 17 6.38 -11.52 3.32
N GLU A 18 6.62 -12.61 2.60
CA GLU A 18 5.74 -13.79 2.61
C GLU A 18 5.70 -14.46 3.98
N SER A 19 6.83 -14.52 4.69
CA SER A 19 6.88 -15.02 6.08
C SER A 19 6.06 -14.15 7.03
N TYR A 20 6.04 -12.83 6.80
CA TYR A 20 5.19 -11.91 7.56
C TYR A 20 3.71 -12.14 7.23
N TRP A 21 3.36 -12.15 5.94
CA TRP A 21 2.00 -12.44 5.46
C TRP A 21 1.48 -13.76 6.02
N ALA A 22 2.27 -14.84 5.99
CA ALA A 22 1.85 -16.14 6.53
C ALA A 22 1.44 -16.08 8.01
N LYS A 23 2.14 -15.26 8.81
CA LYS A 23 1.89 -15.11 10.27
C LYS A 23 0.76 -14.15 10.61
N MET A 24 0.40 -13.22 9.73
CA MET A 24 -0.72 -12.32 9.98
C MET A 24 -2.03 -13.11 10.15
N ASN A 25 -2.75 -12.80 11.22
CA ASN A 25 -4.12 -13.29 11.40
C ASN A 25 -5.09 -12.56 10.45
N VAL A 26 -6.33 -13.01 10.43
CA VAL A 26 -7.39 -12.43 9.59
C VAL A 26 -7.68 -10.96 9.88
N GLN A 27 -7.60 -10.51 11.14
CA GLN A 27 -7.76 -9.11 11.54
C GLN A 27 -6.64 -8.20 11.03
N ARG A 28 -5.51 -8.78 10.61
CA ARG A 28 -4.35 -8.08 10.01
C ARG A 28 -4.24 -8.28 8.50
N LYS A 29 -5.08 -9.12 7.90
CA LYS A 29 -5.10 -9.45 6.46
C LYS A 29 -6.29 -8.89 5.72
N SER A 30 -7.29 -8.35 6.40
CA SER A 30 -8.58 -8.10 5.78
C SER A 30 -9.19 -6.80 6.25
N TYR A 31 -9.69 -5.98 5.33
CA TYR A 31 -10.45 -4.77 5.64
C TYR A 31 -11.93 -5.13 5.83
N GLY A 32 -12.32 -5.43 7.06
CA GLY A 32 -13.69 -5.71 7.42
C GLY A 32 -14.29 -6.98 6.80
N ALA A 33 -13.50 -7.89 6.19
CA ALA A 33 -14.09 -9.09 5.58
C ALA A 33 -14.62 -10.13 6.56
N GLU A 34 -14.35 -9.94 7.85
CA GLU A 34 -14.93 -10.75 8.92
C GLU A 34 -16.31 -10.27 9.36
N LYS A 35 -16.67 -9.01 9.07
CA LYS A 35 -18.00 -8.47 9.37
C LYS A 35 -18.93 -8.62 8.16
N PRO A 36 -20.25 -8.83 8.35
CA PRO A 36 -21.22 -8.66 7.28
C PRO A 36 -21.02 -7.31 6.59
N LEU A 37 -21.02 -7.29 5.25
CA LEU A 37 -20.91 -6.03 4.52
C LEU A 37 -22.20 -5.24 4.69
N SER A 38 -22.09 -4.05 5.29
CA SER A 38 -23.10 -3.01 5.28
C SER A 38 -22.64 -1.83 4.42
N PRO A 39 -23.53 -0.94 3.96
CA PRO A 39 -23.14 0.28 3.26
C PRO A 39 -22.11 1.13 4.04
N ALA A 40 -22.26 1.20 5.37
CA ALA A 40 -21.32 1.91 6.24
C ALA A 40 -19.92 1.26 6.25
N VAL A 41 -19.84 -0.07 6.24
CA VAL A 41 -18.59 -0.83 6.14
C VAL A 41 -17.92 -0.62 4.77
N ILE A 42 -18.70 -0.62 3.68
CA ILE A 42 -18.18 -0.33 2.33
C ILE A 42 -17.59 1.08 2.27
N LEU A 43 -18.35 2.08 2.71
CA LEU A 43 -17.93 3.48 2.75
C LEU A 43 -16.65 3.66 3.58
N ARG A 44 -16.60 3.04 4.76
CA ARG A 44 -15.44 3.12 5.65
C ARG A 44 -14.19 2.49 5.02
N ARG A 45 -14.34 1.40 4.26
CA ARG A 45 -13.23 0.81 3.50
C ARG A 45 -12.76 1.71 2.37
N LEU A 46 -13.66 2.36 1.64
CA LEU A 46 -13.29 3.32 0.59
C LEU A 46 -12.49 4.49 1.18
N GLN A 47 -12.89 5.01 2.34
CA GLN A 47 -12.14 6.06 3.05
C GLN A 47 -10.72 5.61 3.42
N PHE A 48 -10.55 4.35 3.84
CA PHE A 48 -9.22 3.78 4.05
C PHE A 48 -8.41 3.73 2.76
N GLY A 49 -9.03 3.31 1.65
CA GLY A 49 -8.43 3.36 0.32
C GLY A 49 -7.91 4.76 -0.02
N VAL A 50 -8.76 5.79 0.01
CA VAL A 50 -8.37 7.19 -0.26
C VAL A 50 -7.11 7.60 0.50
N VAL A 51 -7.04 7.21 1.77
CA VAL A 51 -5.93 7.55 2.64
C VAL A 51 -4.64 6.82 2.26
N MET A 52 -4.72 5.53 1.91
CA MET A 52 -3.57 4.74 1.48
C MET A 52 -2.99 5.25 0.16
N GLU A 53 -3.82 5.37 -0.87
CA GLU A 53 -3.44 5.87 -2.21
C GLU A 53 -2.79 7.25 -2.10
N ARG A 54 -3.44 8.17 -1.36
CA ARG A 54 -2.89 9.52 -1.16
C ARG A 54 -1.56 9.49 -0.43
N LYS A 55 -1.38 8.63 0.57
CA LYS A 55 -0.12 8.55 1.31
C LYS A 55 0.99 7.91 0.50
N ALA A 56 0.70 6.89 -0.30
CA ALA A 56 1.66 6.30 -1.23
C ALA A 56 2.24 7.38 -2.16
N ALA A 57 1.38 8.23 -2.73
CA ALA A 57 1.79 9.39 -3.52
C ALA A 57 2.64 10.40 -2.72
N GLU A 58 2.17 10.82 -1.54
CA GLU A 58 2.83 11.87 -0.74
C GLU A 58 4.24 11.48 -0.27
N VAL A 59 4.45 10.21 0.13
CA VAL A 59 5.77 9.76 0.57
C VAL A 59 6.72 9.50 -0.59
N THR A 60 6.20 9.20 -1.77
CA THR A 60 6.99 8.86 -2.96
C THR A 60 7.42 10.10 -3.75
N ALA A 61 6.55 11.10 -3.88
CA ALA A 61 6.80 12.31 -4.68
C ALA A 61 8.15 13.00 -4.39
N PRO A 62 8.59 13.16 -3.12
CA PRO A 62 9.88 13.80 -2.82
C PRO A 62 11.10 13.04 -3.35
N TRP A 63 10.96 11.75 -3.66
CA TRP A 63 12.05 10.92 -4.16
C TRP A 63 12.16 10.91 -5.68
N VAL A 64 11.07 11.18 -6.40
CA VAL A 64 11.04 11.17 -7.87
C VAL A 64 12.16 12.05 -8.45
N ALA A 65 12.30 13.27 -7.95
CA ALA A 65 13.34 14.22 -8.39
C ALA A 65 14.77 13.79 -8.02
N LYS A 66 14.93 12.82 -7.10
CA LYS A 66 16.22 12.30 -6.64
C LYS A 66 16.66 11.04 -7.37
N ILE A 67 15.80 10.45 -8.21
CA ILE A 67 16.14 9.29 -9.03
C ILE A 67 17.10 9.74 -10.15
N PRO A 68 18.32 9.17 -10.24
CA PRO A 68 19.30 9.59 -11.23
C PRO A 68 18.97 9.06 -12.64
N ASP A 69 18.34 7.89 -12.75
CA ASP A 69 18.01 7.27 -14.03
C ASP A 69 16.66 7.76 -14.54
N LEU A 70 16.65 8.47 -15.67
CA LEU A 70 15.41 8.98 -16.28
C LEU A 70 14.40 7.86 -16.58
N ASP A 71 14.91 6.68 -16.96
CA ASP A 71 14.12 5.47 -17.23
C ASP A 71 13.35 4.97 -16.00
N LEU A 72 13.79 5.32 -14.79
CA LEU A 72 13.09 5.02 -13.53
C LEU A 72 12.36 6.24 -12.97
N GLN A 73 12.85 7.45 -13.24
CA GLN A 73 12.21 8.69 -12.79
C GLN A 73 10.83 8.88 -13.45
N LYS A 74 10.72 8.63 -14.76
CA LYS A 74 9.44 8.74 -15.48
C LYS A 74 8.37 7.79 -14.91
N PRO A 75 8.57 6.46 -14.85
CA PRO A 75 7.53 5.56 -14.33
C PRO A 75 7.22 5.80 -12.85
N MET A 76 8.19 6.23 -12.03
CA MET A 76 7.90 6.65 -10.66
C MET A 76 7.07 7.93 -10.58
N SER A 77 7.20 8.84 -11.55
CA SER A 77 6.32 10.01 -11.68
C SER A 77 4.90 9.59 -12.04
N GLU A 78 4.77 8.64 -12.99
CA GLU A 78 3.48 8.09 -13.42
C GLU A 78 2.78 7.36 -12.27
N TYR A 79 3.52 6.57 -11.48
CA TYR A 79 3.03 5.96 -10.24
C TYR A 79 2.41 6.99 -9.31
N VAL A 80 3.13 8.08 -8.96
CA VAL A 80 2.59 9.14 -8.09
C VAL A 80 1.28 9.75 -8.65
N VAL A 81 1.20 9.94 -9.96
CA VAL A 81 -0.01 10.44 -10.62
C VAL A 81 -1.16 9.43 -10.52
N ASN A 82 -0.87 8.14 -10.72
CA ASN A 82 -1.86 7.06 -10.67
C ASN A 82 -2.44 6.89 -9.26
N GLU A 83 -1.61 6.90 -8.22
CA GLU A 83 -2.04 6.89 -6.82
C GLU A 83 -2.99 8.07 -6.49
N LEU A 84 -2.66 9.29 -6.94
CA LEU A 84 -3.54 10.45 -6.73
C LEU A 84 -4.84 10.38 -7.53
N LYS A 85 -4.80 9.79 -8.73
CA LYS A 85 -5.98 9.52 -9.54
C LYS A 85 -6.89 8.48 -8.85
N HIS A 86 -6.32 7.40 -8.33
CA HIS A 86 -7.05 6.37 -7.58
C HIS A 86 -7.71 6.96 -6.34
N ALA A 87 -6.98 7.76 -5.56
CA ALA A 87 -7.54 8.53 -4.46
C ALA A 87 -8.73 9.39 -4.93
N SER A 88 -8.60 10.13 -6.03
CA SER A 88 -9.68 10.95 -6.59
C SER A 88 -10.93 10.16 -6.97
N ILE A 89 -10.76 9.00 -7.61
CA ILE A 89 -11.86 8.11 -8.00
C ILE A 89 -12.59 7.56 -6.78
N LEU A 90 -11.85 7.12 -5.77
CA LEU A 90 -12.42 6.65 -4.50
C LEU A 90 -13.17 7.77 -3.78
N ARG A 91 -12.63 9.00 -3.75
CA ARG A 91 -13.31 10.17 -3.17
C ARG A 91 -14.63 10.46 -3.86
N GLN A 92 -14.66 10.42 -5.19
CA GLN A 92 -15.89 10.59 -5.97
C GLN A 92 -16.90 9.51 -5.58
N ARG A 93 -16.47 8.24 -5.54
CA ARG A 93 -17.36 7.13 -5.18
C ARG A 93 -17.95 7.26 -3.78
N ILE A 94 -17.14 7.69 -2.80
CA ILE A 94 -17.63 7.94 -1.43
C ILE A 94 -18.70 9.04 -1.44
N THR A 95 -18.52 10.09 -2.22
CA THR A 95 -19.49 11.20 -2.35
C THR A 95 -20.81 10.70 -2.95
N GLU A 96 -20.76 9.85 -3.99
CA GLU A 96 -21.95 9.22 -4.58
C GLU A 96 -22.71 8.33 -3.59
N LEU A 97 -22.00 7.71 -2.65
CA LEU A 97 -22.58 6.93 -1.55
C LEU A 97 -23.07 7.80 -0.37
N GLY A 98 -22.99 9.13 -0.49
CA GLY A 98 -23.40 10.07 0.56
C GLY A 98 -22.43 10.18 1.74
N GLY A 99 -21.19 9.74 1.57
CA GLY A 99 -20.15 9.82 2.60
C GLY A 99 -19.26 11.05 2.49
N ASP A 100 -18.55 11.36 3.58
CA ASP A 100 -17.43 12.29 3.56
C ASP A 100 -16.15 11.55 3.12
N PRO A 101 -15.56 11.87 1.95
CA PRO A 101 -14.35 11.22 1.48
C PRO A 101 -13.11 11.50 2.33
N ASP A 102 -13.09 12.59 3.10
CA ASP A 102 -11.93 13.04 3.86
C ASP A 102 -12.00 12.70 5.35
N ALA A 103 -13.07 12.05 5.82
CA ALA A 103 -13.29 11.82 7.25
C ALA A 103 -12.11 11.12 7.95
N LEU A 104 -11.57 10.06 7.33
CA LEU A 104 -10.42 9.33 7.87
C LEU A 104 -9.09 10.09 7.67
N TRP A 105 -9.00 10.92 6.62
CA TRP A 105 -7.82 11.75 6.41
C TRP A 105 -7.70 12.85 7.47
N GLN A 106 -8.81 13.52 7.79
CA GLN A 106 -8.88 14.58 8.79
C GLN A 106 -8.72 14.03 10.21
N ASN A 107 -9.23 12.83 10.47
CA ASN A 107 -9.17 12.17 11.77
C ASN A 107 -8.54 10.77 11.64
N PRO A 108 -7.22 10.68 11.38
CA PRO A 108 -6.61 9.39 11.13
C PRO A 108 -6.51 8.56 12.41
N LEU A 109 -6.50 7.24 12.25
CA LEU A 109 -6.22 6.32 13.34
C LEU A 109 -4.77 6.53 13.81
N ARG A 110 -4.51 6.27 15.10
CA ARG A 110 -3.15 6.41 15.66
C ARG A 110 -2.16 5.52 14.92
N GLU A 111 -2.51 4.25 14.70
CA GLU A 111 -1.64 3.29 14.03
C GLU A 111 -1.40 3.63 12.56
N LEU A 112 -2.35 4.32 11.91
CA LEU A 112 -2.13 4.88 10.56
C LEU A 112 -1.12 6.03 10.59
N ARG A 113 -1.22 6.95 11.57
CA ARG A 113 -0.21 8.02 11.73
C ARG A 113 1.18 7.44 11.98
N GLU A 114 1.30 6.43 12.84
CA GLU A 114 2.59 5.76 13.10
C GLU A 114 3.21 5.18 11.82
N LEU A 115 2.40 4.56 10.95
CA LEU A 115 2.87 4.06 9.65
C LEU A 115 3.39 5.20 8.75
N TRP A 116 2.68 6.32 8.70
CA TRP A 116 3.07 7.44 7.83
C TRP A 116 4.29 8.19 8.34
N GLU A 117 4.37 8.41 9.65
CA GLU A 117 5.54 9.00 10.30
C GLU A 117 6.77 8.13 10.06
N PHE A 118 6.61 6.81 10.13
CA PHE A 118 7.66 5.88 9.78
C PHE A 118 8.11 6.02 8.31
N HIS A 119 7.19 5.98 7.34
CA HIS A 119 7.56 6.17 5.92
C HIS A 119 8.24 7.52 5.66
N ALA A 120 7.75 8.59 6.29
CA ALA A 120 8.34 9.92 6.19
C ALA A 120 9.74 10.02 6.83
N SER A 121 10.06 9.13 7.76
CA SER A 121 11.36 9.07 8.43
C SER A 121 12.43 8.28 7.67
N LEU A 122 12.05 7.54 6.61
CA LEU A 122 12.98 6.68 5.88
C LEU A 122 14.09 7.48 5.20
N GLY A 123 15.33 6.97 5.33
CA GLY A 123 16.53 7.72 4.96
C GLY A 123 16.90 7.66 3.47
N SER A 124 16.29 6.76 2.71
CA SER A 124 16.63 6.53 1.30
C SER A 124 15.44 6.04 0.48
N LEU A 125 15.54 6.20 -0.86
CA LEU A 125 14.59 5.64 -1.80
C LEU A 125 14.50 4.12 -1.67
N CYS A 126 15.63 3.41 -1.48
CA CYS A 126 15.62 1.95 -1.35
C CYS A 126 14.84 1.49 -0.11
N GLU A 127 15.00 2.18 1.01
CA GLU A 127 14.21 1.91 2.22
C GLU A 127 12.71 2.10 1.96
N LEU A 128 12.33 3.19 1.27
CA LEU A 128 10.93 3.46 0.92
C LEU A 128 10.37 2.36 0.01
N ILE A 129 11.05 2.06 -1.11
CA ILE A 129 10.62 1.04 -2.07
C ILE A 129 10.50 -0.33 -1.40
N ALA A 130 11.45 -0.70 -0.54
CA ALA A 130 11.40 -1.96 0.19
C ALA A 130 10.21 -2.02 1.16
N SER A 131 9.85 -0.89 1.78
CA SER A 131 8.77 -0.83 2.78
C SER A 131 7.38 -0.75 2.15
N VAL A 132 7.21 0.08 1.13
CA VAL A 132 5.92 0.45 0.53
C VAL A 132 5.63 -0.43 -0.69
N GLN A 133 6.23 -0.11 -1.84
CA GLN A 133 5.90 -0.74 -3.13
C GLN A 133 6.23 -2.23 -3.19
N PHE A 134 7.41 -2.62 -2.72
CA PHE A 134 7.80 -4.04 -2.63
C PHE A 134 7.20 -4.73 -1.39
N GLY A 135 6.81 -3.94 -0.39
CA GLY A 135 6.46 -4.40 0.94
C GLY A 135 4.96 -4.60 1.12
N HIS A 136 4.29 -3.65 1.76
CA HIS A 136 2.89 -3.82 2.15
C HIS A 136 1.88 -3.57 1.01
N GLU A 137 2.24 -2.86 -0.06
CA GLU A 137 1.35 -2.66 -1.22
C GLU A 137 1.03 -3.98 -1.94
N GLU A 138 1.94 -4.94 -1.90
CA GLU A 138 1.77 -6.30 -2.42
C GLU A 138 0.66 -7.10 -1.71
N PHE A 139 0.18 -6.61 -0.56
CA PHE A 139 -1.00 -7.16 0.09
C PHE A 139 -2.31 -6.63 -0.52
N PHE A 140 -2.29 -5.46 -1.16
CA PHE A 140 -3.49 -4.84 -1.72
C PHE A 140 -4.21 -5.72 -2.75
N PRO A 141 -3.56 -6.28 -3.79
CA PRO A 141 -4.24 -7.15 -4.76
C PRO A 141 -4.90 -8.37 -4.10
N ARG A 142 -4.26 -8.93 -3.07
CA ARG A 142 -4.75 -10.11 -2.34
C ARG A 142 -6.02 -9.78 -1.54
N THR A 143 -6.02 -8.66 -0.84
CA THR A 143 -7.14 -8.21 0.01
C THR A 143 -8.29 -7.59 -0.79
N SER A 144 -8.02 -7.09 -1.99
CA SER A 144 -9.02 -6.53 -2.89
C SER A 144 -9.83 -7.60 -3.62
N LYS A 145 -9.25 -8.74 -3.99
CA LYS A 145 -9.99 -9.86 -4.62
C LYS A 145 -11.18 -10.34 -3.76
N SER A 146 -10.92 -10.64 -2.48
CA SER A 146 -11.99 -11.05 -1.54
C SER A 146 -13.05 -9.96 -1.33
N PHE A 147 -12.68 -8.69 -1.44
CA PHE A 147 -13.64 -7.60 -1.32
C PHE A 147 -14.56 -7.48 -2.51
N ILE A 148 -13.99 -7.52 -3.71
CA ILE A 148 -14.71 -7.43 -4.98
C ILE A 148 -15.80 -8.51 -5.00
N GLU A 149 -15.46 -9.75 -4.66
CA GLU A 149 -16.40 -10.87 -4.61
C GLU A 149 -17.57 -10.61 -3.65
N ARG A 150 -17.29 -10.07 -2.46
CA ARG A 150 -18.30 -9.84 -1.41
C ARG A 150 -19.14 -8.60 -1.68
N VAL A 151 -18.57 -7.55 -2.27
CA VAL A 151 -19.25 -6.29 -2.54
C VAL A 151 -20.06 -6.32 -3.83
N MET A 152 -19.68 -7.15 -4.81
CA MET A 152 -20.38 -7.30 -6.10
C MET A 152 -21.91 -7.46 -5.99
N PRO A 153 -22.46 -8.36 -5.15
CA PRO A 153 -23.92 -8.51 -5.04
C PRO A 153 -24.63 -7.34 -4.35
N ILE A 154 -23.90 -6.42 -3.72
CA ILE A 154 -24.45 -5.31 -2.91
C ILE A 154 -24.26 -3.97 -3.63
N ASP A 155 -23.05 -3.72 -4.12
CA ASP A 155 -22.64 -2.51 -4.82
C ASP A 155 -21.69 -2.89 -5.98
N PRO A 156 -22.26 -3.27 -7.15
CA PRO A 156 -21.48 -3.68 -8.31
C PRO A 156 -20.63 -2.54 -8.90
N THR A 157 -21.03 -1.28 -8.70
CA THR A 157 -20.24 -0.11 -9.12
C THR A 157 -18.94 -0.03 -8.36
N THR A 158 -18.98 -0.15 -7.03
CA THR A 158 -17.76 -0.19 -6.21
C THR A 158 -16.89 -1.40 -6.56
N ALA A 159 -17.50 -2.57 -6.80
CA ALA A 159 -16.76 -3.76 -7.23
C ALA A 159 -16.01 -3.54 -8.56
N SER A 160 -16.66 -2.88 -9.53
CA SER A 160 -16.08 -2.55 -10.83
C SER A 160 -14.94 -1.54 -10.71
N ILE A 161 -15.06 -0.50 -9.87
CA ILE A 161 -13.95 0.45 -9.63
C ILE A 161 -12.70 -0.27 -9.13
N TYR A 162 -12.84 -1.17 -8.16
CA TYR A 162 -11.70 -1.95 -7.66
C TYR A 162 -11.10 -2.86 -8.74
N ARG A 163 -11.93 -3.58 -9.49
CA ARG A 163 -11.47 -4.56 -10.47
C ARG A 163 -10.88 -3.91 -11.72
N ASP A 164 -11.62 -2.99 -12.32
CA ASP A 164 -11.39 -2.48 -13.68
C ASP A 164 -10.55 -1.20 -13.69
N THR A 165 -10.32 -0.58 -12.53
CA THR A 165 -9.54 0.64 -12.43
C THR A 165 -8.38 0.49 -11.47
N LEU A 166 -8.62 0.24 -10.18
CA LEU A 166 -7.54 0.16 -9.19
C LEU A 166 -6.61 -1.01 -9.52
N LEU A 167 -7.10 -2.25 -9.49
CA LEU A 167 -6.27 -3.43 -9.74
C LEU A 167 -5.72 -3.52 -11.16
N ALA A 168 -6.48 -3.08 -12.17
CA ALA A 168 -6.02 -3.12 -13.56
C ALA A 168 -4.83 -2.18 -13.81
N GLU A 169 -4.76 -1.06 -13.10
CA GLU A 169 -3.65 -0.10 -13.22
C GLU A 169 -2.44 -0.51 -12.37
N GLU A 170 -2.63 -1.30 -11.30
CA GLU A 170 -1.54 -1.87 -10.48
C GLU A 170 -0.62 -2.85 -11.25
N GLU A 171 -1.19 -3.66 -12.16
CA GLU A 171 -0.43 -4.67 -12.94
C GLU A 171 0.70 -4.05 -13.80
N GLY A 172 0.68 -2.74 -14.04
CA GLY A 172 1.69 -2.02 -14.81
C GLY A 172 2.92 -1.56 -14.02
N HIS A 173 2.88 -1.55 -12.69
CA HIS A 173 3.93 -0.94 -11.84
C HIS A 173 4.78 -1.95 -11.07
N GLU A 174 4.40 -3.23 -11.02
CA GLU A 174 5.06 -4.27 -10.23
C GLU A 174 6.56 -4.42 -10.52
N TRP A 175 7.00 -4.11 -11.74
CA TRP A 175 8.40 -4.22 -12.16
C TRP A 175 9.30 -3.11 -11.59
N ILE A 176 8.73 -1.96 -11.21
CA ILE A 176 9.51 -0.76 -10.84
C ILE A 176 10.29 -0.98 -9.55
N ALA A 177 9.64 -1.57 -8.54
CA ALA A 177 10.25 -1.79 -7.23
C ALA A 177 11.43 -2.78 -7.28
N PRO A 178 11.32 -3.98 -7.88
CA PRO A 178 12.45 -4.88 -8.10
C PRO A 178 13.60 -4.20 -8.86
N GLU A 179 13.30 -3.38 -9.86
CA GLU A 179 14.32 -2.70 -10.68
C GLU A 179 15.09 -1.66 -9.86
N ILE A 180 14.38 -0.80 -9.12
CA ILE A 180 15.01 0.20 -8.23
C ILE A 180 15.90 -0.49 -7.18
N LEU A 181 15.37 -1.51 -6.50
CA LEU A 181 16.12 -2.25 -5.48
C LEU A 181 17.34 -2.94 -6.08
N SER A 182 17.20 -3.55 -7.26
CA SER A 182 18.31 -4.19 -7.97
C SER A 182 19.39 -3.20 -8.35
N ARG A 183 19.05 -1.97 -8.77
CA ARG A 183 20.04 -0.96 -9.20
C ARG A 183 20.71 -0.24 -8.05
N TYR A 184 20.01 0.03 -6.96
CA TYR A 184 20.51 0.96 -5.94
C TYR A 184 20.83 0.29 -4.58
N ALA A 185 20.27 -0.87 -4.24
CA ALA A 185 20.61 -1.59 -3.00
C ALA A 185 21.84 -2.51 -3.18
N LYS A 186 22.98 -1.91 -3.52
CA LYS A 186 24.20 -2.63 -3.95
C LYS A 186 25.15 -3.00 -2.82
N ASP A 187 25.07 -2.31 -1.68
CA ASP A 187 25.96 -2.53 -0.55
C ASP A 187 25.24 -3.17 0.66
N PRO A 188 25.96 -3.82 1.58
CA PRO A 188 25.36 -4.55 2.68
C PRO A 188 24.56 -3.65 3.64
N ALA A 189 24.98 -2.39 3.82
CA ALA A 189 24.32 -1.48 4.75
C ALA A 189 22.96 -1.04 4.18
N THR A 190 22.90 -0.69 2.90
CA THR A 190 21.64 -0.37 2.23
C THR A 190 20.69 -1.57 2.21
N GLN A 191 21.19 -2.77 1.87
CA GLN A 191 20.37 -3.99 1.89
C GLN A 191 19.81 -4.30 3.29
N GLN A 192 20.61 -4.12 4.33
CA GLN A 192 20.16 -4.31 5.71
C GLN A 192 19.06 -3.31 6.09
N LYS A 193 19.24 -2.02 5.77
CA LYS A 193 18.20 -1.00 6.01
C LYS A 193 16.90 -1.28 5.27
N CYS A 194 16.98 -1.78 4.03
CA CYS A 194 15.78 -2.19 3.29
C CYS A 194 15.04 -3.34 3.97
N LEU A 195 15.75 -4.33 4.51
CA LEU A 195 15.13 -5.44 5.25
C LEU A 195 14.45 -4.96 6.54
N GLU A 196 15.10 -4.05 7.26
CA GLU A 196 14.54 -3.41 8.45
C GLU A 196 13.29 -2.60 8.08
N ALA A 197 13.37 -1.81 7.00
CA ALA A 197 12.27 -0.98 6.52
C ALA A 197 11.07 -1.81 6.06
N LEU A 198 11.30 -2.91 5.32
CA LEU A 198 10.28 -3.88 4.94
C LEU A 198 9.60 -4.48 6.18
N THR A 199 10.40 -4.99 7.12
CA THR A 199 9.87 -5.69 8.31
C THR A 199 9.01 -4.76 9.16
N GLN A 200 9.52 -3.55 9.43
CA GLN A 200 8.82 -2.56 10.22
C GLN A 200 7.58 -2.02 9.51
N GLY A 201 7.66 -1.79 8.20
CA GLY A 201 6.53 -1.35 7.36
C GLY A 201 5.39 -2.37 7.36
N CYS A 202 5.67 -3.65 7.12
CA CYS A 202 4.67 -4.71 7.19
C CYS A 202 4.03 -4.82 8.59
N GLU A 203 4.81 -4.64 9.66
CA GLU A 203 4.29 -4.66 11.03
C GLU A 203 3.36 -3.49 11.35
N LEU A 204 3.78 -2.27 11.02
CA LEU A 204 2.98 -1.07 11.17
C LEU A 204 1.69 -1.16 10.34
N PHE A 205 1.79 -1.64 9.10
CA PHE A 205 0.64 -1.83 8.23
C PHE A 205 -0.34 -2.86 8.80
N GLY A 206 0.16 -4.00 9.28
CA GLY A 206 -0.68 -4.99 9.95
C GLY A 206 -1.38 -4.43 11.19
N ARG A 207 -0.74 -3.54 11.96
CA ARG A 207 -1.38 -2.83 13.09
C ARG A 207 -2.42 -1.81 12.63
N ALA A 208 -2.17 -1.11 11.53
CA ALA A 208 -3.11 -0.17 10.94
C ALA A 208 -4.40 -0.87 10.45
N ILE A 209 -4.29 -2.03 9.79
CA ILE A 209 -5.44 -2.86 9.40
C ILE A 209 -6.23 -3.31 10.63
N GLU A 210 -5.53 -3.81 11.65
CA GLU A 210 -6.18 -4.27 12.88
C GLU A 210 -6.94 -3.15 13.59
N SER A 211 -6.32 -1.98 13.70
CA SER A 211 -6.95 -0.77 14.26
C SER A 211 -8.15 -0.33 13.42
N PHE A 212 -8.01 -0.36 12.09
CA PHE A 212 -9.09 -0.06 11.17
C PHE A 212 -10.28 -0.98 11.40
N ASN A 213 -10.07 -2.28 11.48
CA ASN A 213 -11.13 -3.27 11.73
C ASN A 213 -11.84 -3.06 13.07
N ARG A 214 -11.11 -2.71 14.14
CA ARG A 214 -11.69 -2.37 15.43
C ARG A 214 -12.51 -1.07 15.40
N SER A 215 -12.14 -0.13 14.53
CA SER A 215 -12.83 1.16 14.38
C SER A 215 -14.06 1.10 13.47
N MET A 216 -14.32 -0.04 12.81
CA MET A 216 -15.43 -0.19 11.89
C MET A 216 -16.77 -0.06 12.62
N PRO A 217 -17.77 0.58 12.00
CA PRO A 217 -19.14 0.55 12.53
C PRO A 217 -19.62 -0.90 12.69
N ASP A 218 -20.56 -1.10 13.59
CA ASP A 218 -21.25 -2.38 13.78
C ASP A 218 -22.20 -2.71 12.63
#